data_AF-A0A958J439-F1
#
_entry.id   AF-A0A958J439-F1
#
_cell.length_a   1.000
_cell.length_b   1.000
_cell.length_c   1.000
_cell.angle_alpha   90.00
_cell.angle_beta   90.00
_cell.angle_gamma   90.00
#
_symmetry.space_group_name_H-M   'P 1'
#
loop_
_entity.id
_entity.type
_entity.pdbx_description
1 polymer ?
#
loop_
_entity_poly.entity_id
_entity_poly.type
_entity_poly.pdbx_seq_one_letter_code
_entity_poly.pdbx_strand_id
1 'polypeptide(L)'
;MKKITSSALLILAILGAVLGFSNTAAAQDKNWSVDLSAGVFTDYMFRGINMYDGVSVQPVVGASYDTGDWGVIGASVWSHLSAEGGESASEKFTENDFTLNYDMSFDSLTLSLGHIWYVFPEDSDGL
;
A
#
# COMPACT_ATOMS: atom_id res chain seq x y z
N MET A 1 -15.96 28.11 -12.77
CA MET A 1 -15.93 27.05 -11.74
C MET A 1 -14.99 25.96 -12.24
N LYS A 2 -13.84 25.74 -11.58
CA LYS A 2 -12.88 24.71 -11.98
C LYS A 2 -13.52 23.34 -11.71
N LYS A 3 -13.66 22.50 -12.74
CA LYS A 3 -14.18 21.13 -12.59
C LYS A 3 -13.19 20.34 -11.73
N ILE A 4 -13.65 19.83 -10.60
CA ILE A 4 -12.88 18.89 -9.78
C ILE A 4 -12.79 17.61 -10.61
N THR A 5 -11.58 17.20 -10.99
CA THR A 5 -11.35 16.00 -11.80
C THR A 5 -11.55 14.74 -10.96
N SER A 6 -11.88 13.61 -11.61
CA SER A 6 -12.17 12.34 -10.91
C SER A 6 -11.00 11.85 -10.05
N SER A 7 -9.75 12.14 -10.43
CA SER A 7 -8.55 11.82 -9.63
C SER A 7 -8.48 12.61 -8.32
N ALA A 8 -8.88 13.89 -8.34
CA ALA A 8 -8.94 14.71 -7.12
C ALA A 8 -10.04 14.22 -6.16
N LEU A 9 -11.16 13.71 -6.68
CA LEU A 9 -12.21 13.07 -5.89
C LEU A 9 -11.75 11.74 -5.27
N LEU A 10 -10.98 10.94 -6.00
CA LEU A 10 -10.41 9.69 -5.50
C LEU A 10 -9.40 9.93 -4.37
N ILE A 11 -8.51 10.91 -4.54
CA ILE A 11 -7.57 11.34 -3.51
C ILE A 11 -8.32 11.82 -2.25
N LEU A 12 -9.37 12.64 -2.42
CA LEU A 12 -10.19 13.11 -1.30
C LEU A 12 -10.94 11.97 -0.58
N ALA A 13 -11.38 10.95 -1.32
CA ALA A 13 -12.02 9.76 -0.76
C ALA A 13 -11.03 8.89 0.04
N ILE A 14 -9.82 8.70 -0.47
CA ILE A 14 -8.75 7.97 0.24
C ILE A 14 -8.34 8.72 1.51
N LEU A 15 -8.13 10.04 1.42
CA LEU A 15 -7.87 10.90 2.59
C LEU A 15 -9.02 10.85 3.60
N GLY A 16 -10.27 10.88 3.14
CA GLY A 16 -11.45 10.74 3.99
C GLY A 16 -11.53 9.39 4.70
N ALA A 17 -11.16 8.31 4.02
CA ALA A 17 -11.09 6.98 4.62
C ALA A 17 -10.01 6.91 5.71
N VAL A 18 -8.79 7.39 5.43
CA VAL A 18 -7.67 7.39 6.41
C VAL A 18 -8.00 8.23 7.65
N LEU A 19 -8.64 9.40 7.48
CA LEU A 19 -9.05 10.25 8.60
C LEU A 19 -10.23 9.69 9.42
N GLY A 20 -11.04 8.80 8.82
CA GLY A 20 -12.18 8.14 9.47
C GLY A 20 -11.81 7.00 10.42
N PHE A 21 -10.57 6.50 10.38
CA PHE A 21 -10.08 5.41 11.25
C PHE A 21 -9.51 5.89 12.60
N SER A 22 -9.99 7.01 13.13
CA SER A 22 -9.74 7.38 14.54
C SER A 22 -10.57 6.49 15.46
N ASN A 23 -10.18 5.22 15.58
CA ASN A 23 -10.80 4.28 16.52
C ASN A 23 -10.27 4.53 17.93
N THR A 24 -11.12 5.09 18.78
CA THR A 24 -11.03 4.90 20.23
C THR A 24 -11.54 3.49 20.56
N ALA A 25 -10.76 2.46 20.25
CA ALA A 25 -11.06 1.10 20.67
C ALA A 25 -10.28 0.80 21.96
N ALA A 26 -11.00 0.45 23.03
CA ALA A 26 -10.40 -0.08 24.24
C ALA A 26 -9.46 -1.24 23.87
N ALA A 27 -8.18 -1.11 24.25
CA ALA A 27 -7.13 -2.06 23.95
C ALA A 27 -7.42 -3.39 24.65
N GLN A 28 -8.06 -4.30 23.94
CA GLN A 28 -7.92 -5.72 24.18
C GLN A 28 -6.66 -6.12 23.42
N ASP A 29 -5.68 -6.75 24.09
CA ASP A 29 -4.47 -7.27 23.46
C ASP A 29 -4.87 -8.32 22.42
N LYS A 30 -5.09 -7.87 21.19
CA LYS A 30 -5.34 -8.71 20.05
C LYS A 30 -3.99 -9.11 19.52
N ASN A 31 -3.81 -10.41 19.32
CA ASN A 31 -2.64 -10.95 18.65
C ASN A 31 -2.72 -10.76 17.12
N TRP A 32 -3.54 -9.84 16.64
CA TRP A 32 -3.60 -9.47 15.23
C TRP A 32 -3.68 -7.97 15.09
N SER A 33 -3.08 -7.46 14.02
CA SER A 33 -3.12 -6.05 13.64
C SER A 33 -3.55 -5.92 12.18
N VAL A 34 -4.21 -4.80 11.88
CA VAL A 34 -4.51 -4.37 10.51
C VAL A 34 -4.10 -2.91 10.42
N ASP A 35 -3.31 -2.59 9.41
CA ASP A 35 -2.85 -1.24 9.12
C ASP A 35 -3.30 -0.81 7.72
N LEU A 36 -3.64 0.47 7.61
CA LEU A 36 -3.98 1.11 6.36
C LEU A 36 -3.23 2.44 6.31
N SER A 37 -2.45 2.64 5.26
CA SER A 37 -1.72 3.88 5.04
C SER A 37 -1.72 4.26 3.57
N ALA A 38 -1.44 5.52 3.27
CA ALA A 38 -1.24 5.99 1.91
C ALA A 38 -0.22 7.12 1.89
N GLY A 39 0.76 7.02 0.99
CA GLY A 39 1.72 8.08 0.70
C GLY A 39 1.33 8.85 -0.55
N VAL A 40 1.69 10.14 -0.59
CA VAL A 40 1.60 10.98 -1.79
C VAL A 40 2.97 11.61 -2.04
N PHE A 41 3.52 11.39 -3.23
CA PHE A 41 4.87 11.77 -3.61
C PHE A 41 4.88 12.51 -4.95
N THR A 42 5.98 13.22 -5.25
CA THR A 42 6.17 13.89 -6.53
C THR A 42 6.58 12.96 -7.66
N ASP A 43 7.16 11.80 -7.30
CA ASP A 43 7.71 10.81 -8.22
C ASP A 43 7.60 9.43 -7.57
N TYR A 44 7.54 8.37 -8.38
CA TYR A 44 7.71 7.00 -7.91
C TYR A 44 9.14 6.52 -8.18
N MET A 45 9.88 6.33 -7.10
CA MET A 45 11.25 5.79 -7.12
C MET A 45 11.27 4.37 -6.56
N PHE A 46 11.74 3.40 -7.34
CA PHE A 46 11.94 2.03 -6.89
C PHE A 46 13.41 1.65 -6.96
N ARG A 47 14.02 1.35 -5.80
CA ARG A 47 15.43 0.93 -5.68
C ARG A 47 16.44 1.87 -6.36
N GLY A 48 16.13 3.17 -6.41
CA GLY A 48 16.96 4.19 -7.04
C GLY A 48 16.68 4.44 -8.53
N ILE A 49 15.71 3.74 -9.12
CA ILE A 49 15.26 3.94 -10.50
C ILE A 49 13.94 4.74 -10.47
N ASN A 50 13.83 5.77 -11.31
CA ASN A 50 12.57 6.48 -11.49
C ASN A 50 11.65 5.62 -12.36
N MET A 51 10.53 5.18 -11.78
CA MET A 51 9.52 4.35 -12.43
C MET A 51 8.35 5.19 -12.97
N TYR A 52 8.12 6.38 -12.40
CA TYR A 52 7.09 7.31 -12.84
C TYR A 52 7.43 8.75 -12.40
N ASP A 53 7.45 9.67 -13.36
CA ASP A 53 7.67 11.12 -13.19
C ASP A 53 6.30 11.82 -13.12
N GLY A 54 5.94 12.28 -11.93
CA GLY A 54 4.63 12.86 -11.64
C GLY A 54 4.02 12.41 -10.33
N VAL A 55 2.89 13.02 -9.96
CA VAL A 55 2.25 12.80 -8.64
C VAL A 55 1.88 11.32 -8.47
N SER A 56 2.52 10.69 -7.49
CA SER A 56 2.42 9.26 -7.17
C SER A 56 1.64 9.07 -5.87
N VAL A 57 0.59 8.24 -5.89
CA VAL A 57 -0.19 7.85 -4.71
C VAL A 57 0.06 6.37 -4.44
N GLN A 58 0.48 6.05 -3.21
CA GLN A 58 0.96 4.71 -2.85
C GLN A 58 0.24 4.22 -1.59
N PRO A 59 -0.97 3.63 -1.73
CA PRO A 59 -1.67 3.00 -0.63
C PRO A 59 -1.03 1.66 -0.25
N VAL A 60 -1.14 1.34 1.03
CA VAL A 60 -0.75 0.05 1.60
C VAL A 60 -1.83 -0.40 2.57
N VAL A 61 -2.23 -1.65 2.46
CA VAL A 61 -2.97 -2.35 3.50
C VAL A 61 -2.16 -3.53 3.98
N GLY A 62 -1.98 -3.62 5.29
CA GLY A 62 -1.24 -4.69 5.95
C GLY A 62 -2.12 -5.39 6.98
N ALA A 63 -1.81 -6.66 7.22
CA ALA A 63 -2.31 -7.42 8.35
C ALA A 63 -1.19 -8.27 8.92
N SER A 64 -1.18 -8.42 10.24
CA SER A 64 -0.24 -9.30 10.93
C SER A 64 -0.93 -10.10 12.02
N TYR A 65 -0.35 -11.26 12.32
CA TYR A 65 -0.77 -12.14 13.39
C TYR A 65 0.44 -12.58 14.20
N ASP A 66 0.41 -12.27 15.49
CA ASP A 66 1.38 -12.68 16.48
C ASP A 66 1.03 -14.09 16.98
N THR A 67 1.94 -15.03 16.74
CA THR A 67 1.82 -16.44 17.13
C THR A 67 2.43 -16.70 18.52
N GLY A 68 2.84 -15.66 19.24
CA GLY A 68 3.54 -15.73 20.52
C GLY A 68 5.00 -16.13 20.32
N ASP A 69 5.42 -17.21 20.98
CA ASP A 69 6.81 -17.70 20.94
C ASP A 69 7.29 -18.12 19.54
N TRP A 70 6.36 -18.27 18.60
CA TRP A 70 6.66 -18.66 17.23
C TRP A 70 6.79 -17.45 16.29
N GLY A 71 6.75 -16.20 16.77
CA GLY A 71 6.97 -15.01 15.94
C GLY A 71 5.70 -14.45 15.29
N VAL A 72 5.87 -13.60 14.27
CA VAL A 72 4.79 -12.83 13.65
C VAL A 72 4.69 -13.17 12.17
N ILE A 73 3.48 -13.48 11.69
CA ILE A 73 3.20 -13.65 10.26
C ILE A 73 2.54 -12.36 9.77
N GLY A 74 3.04 -11.79 8.68
CA GLY A 74 2.51 -10.59 8.06
C GLY A 74 2.17 -10.81 6.60
N ALA A 75 1.15 -10.10 6.11
CA ALA A 75 0.87 -9.97 4.69
C ALA A 75 0.45 -8.54 4.37
N SER A 76 0.83 -8.03 3.21
CA SER A 76 0.42 -6.70 2.76
C SER A 76 0.18 -6.64 1.26
N VAL A 77 -0.61 -5.64 0.87
CA VAL A 77 -0.80 -5.23 -0.51
C VAL A 77 -0.40 -3.77 -0.60
N TRP A 78 0.59 -3.48 -1.43
CA TRP A 78 0.99 -2.14 -1.82
C TRP A 78 0.58 -1.93 -3.28
N SER A 79 0.17 -0.72 -3.64
CA SER A 79 -0.14 -0.39 -5.04
C SER A 79 0.50 0.94 -5.43
N HIS A 80 0.88 1.07 -6.70
CA HIS A 80 1.18 2.36 -7.31
C HIS A 80 -0.03 2.91 -8.06
N LEU A 81 -0.42 4.14 -7.73
CA LEU A 81 -1.41 4.89 -8.49
C LEU A 81 -0.79 6.19 -9.04
N SER A 82 -0.85 6.36 -10.36
CA SER A 82 -0.58 7.65 -10.99
C SER A 82 -1.78 8.59 -10.80
N ALA A 83 -1.55 9.75 -10.17
CA ALA A 83 -2.60 10.77 -10.02
C ALA A 83 -2.88 11.54 -11.33
N GLU A 84 -1.96 11.46 -12.28
CA GLU A 84 -1.98 12.20 -13.56
C GLU A 84 -2.13 11.28 -14.78
N GLY A 85 -2.17 9.96 -14.58
CA GLY A 85 -2.33 8.94 -15.61
C GLY A 85 -3.66 9.05 -16.37
N GLY A 86 -3.71 8.39 -17.53
CA GLY A 86 -4.77 8.52 -18.55
C GLY A 86 -6.17 8.04 -18.10
N GLU A 87 -7.07 7.75 -19.03
CA GLU A 87 -8.47 7.47 -18.67
C GLU A 87 -8.72 6.02 -18.20
N SER A 88 -7.84 5.07 -18.53
CA SER A 88 -8.01 3.66 -18.18
C SER A 88 -7.55 3.32 -16.76
N ALA A 89 -8.01 2.19 -16.22
CA ALA A 89 -7.62 1.73 -14.89
C ALA A 89 -6.16 1.27 -14.85
N SER A 90 -5.66 0.64 -15.92
CA SER A 90 -4.28 0.18 -16.14
C SER A 90 -3.28 1.33 -16.28
N GLU A 91 -3.68 2.44 -16.89
CA GLU A 91 -2.87 3.67 -16.94
C GLU A 91 -2.73 4.33 -15.57
N LYS A 92 -3.68 4.09 -14.66
CA LYS A 92 -3.66 4.63 -13.30
C LYS A 92 -3.04 3.68 -12.29
N PHE A 93 -3.39 2.40 -12.34
CA PHE A 93 -2.87 1.33 -11.48
C PHE A 93 -1.77 0.59 -12.22
N THR A 94 -0.54 1.01 -12.02
CA THR A 94 0.58 0.48 -12.81
C THR A 94 1.27 -0.70 -12.13
N GLU A 95 1.08 -0.89 -10.83
CA GLU A 95 1.78 -1.93 -10.06
C GLU A 95 1.02 -2.31 -8.79
N ASN A 96 1.04 -3.60 -8.45
CA ASN A 96 0.57 -4.16 -7.19
C ASN A 96 1.60 -5.14 -6.65
N ASP A 97 2.00 -4.93 -5.41
CA ASP A 97 2.98 -5.74 -4.71
C ASP A 97 2.31 -6.45 -3.56
N PHE A 98 2.30 -7.77 -3.63
CA PHE A 98 1.81 -8.62 -2.55
C PHE A 98 3.01 -9.08 -1.73
N THR A 99 3.00 -8.83 -0.44
CA THR A 99 4.07 -9.28 0.47
C THR A 99 3.53 -10.33 1.43
N LEU A 100 4.31 -11.38 1.65
CA LEU A 100 4.15 -12.29 2.79
C LEU A 100 5.47 -12.32 3.55
N ASN A 101 5.42 -12.12 4.86
CA ASN A 101 6.60 -12.11 5.73
C ASN A 101 6.37 -12.92 7.01
N TYR A 102 7.47 -13.33 7.60
CA TYR A 102 7.55 -13.99 8.88
C TYR A 102 8.74 -13.43 9.66
N ASP A 103 8.45 -12.93 10.87
CA ASP A 103 9.40 -12.24 11.73
C ASP A 103 9.61 -13.03 13.03
N MET A 104 10.88 -13.30 13.37
CA MET A 104 11.27 -13.89 14.64
C MET A 104 12.12 -12.91 15.43
N SER A 105 11.70 -12.58 16.64
CA SER A 105 12.42 -11.65 17.52
C SER A 105 13.12 -12.40 18.66
N PHE A 106 14.39 -12.07 18.87
CA PHE A 106 15.24 -12.57 19.95
C PHE A 106 15.82 -11.36 20.69
N ASP A 107 15.17 -10.95 21.78
CA ASP A 107 15.51 -9.73 22.53
C ASP A 107 15.60 -8.50 21.60
N SER A 108 16.79 -7.94 21.36
CA SER A 108 17.02 -6.74 20.55
C SER A 108 17.18 -7.01 19.05
N LEU A 109 17.16 -8.28 18.61
CA LEU A 109 17.36 -8.68 17.21
C LEU A 109 16.05 -9.23 16.63
N THR A 110 15.65 -8.78 15.44
CA THR A 110 14.56 -9.41 14.66
C THR A 110 15.09 -9.92 13.32
N LEU A 111 14.77 -11.17 13.01
CA LEU A 111 15.06 -11.81 11.73
C LEU A 111 13.77 -11.92 10.92
N SER A 112 13.81 -11.43 9.68
CA SER A 112 12.65 -11.40 8.78
C SER A 112 12.91 -12.25 7.55
N LEU A 113 12.00 -13.16 7.24
CA LEU A 113 11.93 -13.85 5.97
C LEU A 113 10.68 -13.38 5.23
N GLY A 114 10.81 -12.96 3.99
CA GLY A 114 9.66 -12.52 3.21
C GLY A 114 9.80 -12.77 1.72
N HIS A 115 8.66 -12.75 1.04
CA HIS A 115 8.55 -12.83 -0.40
C HIS A 115 7.59 -11.75 -0.89
N ILE A 116 7.94 -11.15 -2.04
CA ILE A 116 7.14 -10.11 -2.69
C ILE A 116 6.81 -10.60 -4.10
N TRP A 117 5.51 -10.64 -4.43
CA TRP A 117 5.02 -10.88 -5.78
C TRP A 117 4.64 -9.55 -6.42
N TYR A 118 5.31 -9.23 -7.52
CA TYR A 118 5.06 -8.04 -8.32
C TYR A 118 4.06 -8.36 -9.44
N VAL A 119 3.00 -7.58 -9.52
CA VAL A 119 1.97 -7.70 -10.56
C VAL A 119 1.80 -6.35 -11.24
N PHE A 120 2.07 -6.30 -12.53
CA PHE A 120 1.90 -5.13 -13.38
C PHE A 120 0.62 -5.32 -14.21
N PRO A 121 -0.46 -4.57 -13.93
CA PRO A 121 -1.67 -4.65 -14.74
C PRO A 121 -1.37 -4.14 -16.16
N GLU A 122 -1.49 -5.01 -17.16
CA GLU A 122 -1.43 -4.60 -18.56
C GLU A 122 -2.77 -4.01 -18.99
N ASP A 123 -2.74 -2.94 -19.80
CA ASP A 123 -3.89 -2.62 -20.64
C ASP A 123 -3.92 -3.66 -21.74
N SER A 124 -4.92 -4.54 -21.74
CA SER A 124 -5.07 -5.54 -22.78
C SER A 124 -5.63 -4.91 -24.05
N ASP A 125 -4.90 -3.95 -24.62
CA ASP A 125 -4.87 -3.65 -26.04
C ASP A 125 -3.44 -3.94 -26.51
N GLY A 126 -3.15 -5.23 -26.64
CA GLY A 126 -1.90 -5.68 -27.27
C GLY A 126 -1.87 -5.23 -28.74
N LEU A 127 -0.71 -4.71 -29.17
CA LEU A 127 -0.33 -4.13 -30.48
C LEU A 127 -0.34 -2.60 -30.55
#